data_AF-A0A933NKS4-F1
#
_entry.id   AF-A0A933NKS4-F1
#
_cell.length_a   1.000
_cell.length_b   1.000
_cell.length_c   1.000
_cell.angle_alpha   90.00
_cell.angle_beta   90.00
_cell.angle_gamma   90.00
#
_symmetry.space_group_name_H-M   'P 1'
#
loop_
_entity.id
_entity.type
_entity.pdbx_description
1 polymer ?
#
loop_
_entity_poly.entity_id
_entity_poly.type
_entity_poly.pdbx_seq_one_letter_code
_entity_poly.pdbx_strand_id
1 'polypeptide(L)'
;MFVARVVGHSMEPVIPDGSYCIFRAPVDGTRQGKTVLVQHRSISDPETGGRYTVKRYRSDKLMTGAGEGDWRHSRIVLEPVNKEFQPLVFEDPTVAEELQVIAEFVGLV
;
A
#
# COMPACT_ATOMS: atom_id res chain seq x y z
N MET A 1 6.72 -14.79 9.25
CA MET A 1 6.01 -13.71 9.98
C MET A 1 7.03 -12.91 10.77
N PHE A 2 6.76 -11.64 11.02
CA PHE A 2 7.60 -10.76 11.84
C PHE A 2 6.75 -9.69 12.52
N VAL A 3 7.34 -8.98 13.48
CA VAL A 3 6.72 -7.82 14.14
C VAL A 3 7.48 -6.56 13.75
N ALA A 4 6.75 -5.49 13.47
CA ALA A 4 7.33 -4.16 13.31
C ALA A 4 6.46 -3.12 14.03
N ARG A 5 7.11 -2.11 14.61
CA ARG A 5 6.41 -0.95 15.15
C ARG A 5 5.99 -0.04 13.99
N VAL A 6 4.69 0.23 13.88
CA VAL A 6 4.13 1.19 12.92
C VAL A 6 4.05 2.54 13.62
N VAL A 7 4.52 3.58 12.94
CA VAL A 7 4.51 4.97 13.43
C VAL A 7 3.70 5.80 12.44
N GLY A 8 2.90 6.71 12.97
CA GLY A 8 2.05 7.60 12.24
C GLY A 8 0.55 7.27 12.33
N HIS A 9 -0.28 8.22 11.94
CA HIS A 9 -1.73 8.22 12.18
C HIS A 9 -2.58 7.85 10.97
N SER A 10 -1.94 7.64 9.80
CA SER A 10 -2.65 7.36 8.53
C SER A 10 -3.51 6.09 8.52
N MET A 11 -3.27 5.15 9.43
CA MET A 11 -3.98 3.88 9.51
C MET A 11 -4.95 3.79 10.70
N GLU A 12 -5.15 4.90 11.41
CA GLU A 12 -6.09 4.97 12.52
C GLU A 12 -7.56 4.86 12.03
N PRO A 13 -8.46 4.27 12.84
CA PRO A 13 -8.21 3.68 14.16
C PRO A 13 -7.76 2.20 14.12
N VAL A 14 -7.59 1.61 12.93
CA VAL A 14 -7.32 0.18 12.77
C VAL A 14 -5.90 -0.17 13.25
N ILE A 15 -4.93 0.68 12.96
CA ILE A 15 -3.57 0.62 13.50
C ILE A 15 -3.29 1.96 14.19
N PRO A 16 -3.41 2.03 15.52
CA PRO A 16 -3.02 3.20 16.30
C PRO A 16 -1.53 3.55 16.14
N ASP A 17 -1.18 4.83 16.26
CA ASP A 17 0.22 5.24 16.29
C ASP A 17 1.03 4.47 17.35
N GLY A 18 2.25 4.10 16.97
CA GLY A 18 3.19 3.38 17.83
C GLY A 18 2.87 1.90 18.03
N SER A 19 1.86 1.34 17.37
CA SER A 19 1.46 -0.07 17.53
C SER A 19 2.51 -1.06 17.03
N TYR A 20 2.65 -2.18 17.73
CA TYR A 20 3.40 -3.33 17.24
C TYR A 20 2.49 -4.22 16.41
N CYS A 21 2.77 -4.29 15.11
CA CYS A 21 1.96 -5.01 14.14
C CYS A 21 2.63 -6.33 13.74
N ILE A 22 1.83 -7.39 13.68
CA ILE A 22 2.24 -8.70 13.15
C ILE A 22 2.02 -8.71 11.64
N PHE A 23 3.07 -9.06 10.91
CA PHE A 23 3.09 -9.16 9.46
C PHE A 23 3.39 -10.58 8.99
N ARG A 24 2.73 -11.00 7.90
CA ARG A 24 2.99 -12.27 7.19
C ARG A 24 3.59 -11.99 5.82
N ALA A 25 4.71 -12.66 5.53
CA ALA A 25 5.41 -12.61 4.27
C ALA A 25 5.74 -14.05 3.81
N PRO A 26 5.72 -14.36 2.50
CA PRO A 26 5.25 -13.46 1.42
C PRO A 26 3.74 -13.22 1.50
N VAL A 27 3.23 -12.28 0.71
CA VAL A 27 1.77 -12.09 0.58
C VAL A 27 1.23 -13.13 -0.39
N ASP A 28 0.44 -14.06 0.13
CA ASP A 28 -0.19 -15.10 -0.69
C ASP A 28 -1.50 -14.61 -1.30
N GLY A 29 -1.74 -14.98 -2.57
CA GLY A 29 -2.95 -14.65 -3.32
C GLY A 29 -3.06 -13.17 -3.72
N THR A 30 -4.29 -12.65 -3.74
CA THR A 30 -4.53 -11.25 -4.12
C THR A 30 -4.09 -10.28 -3.02
N ARG A 31 -3.52 -9.15 -3.43
CA ARG A 31 -3.23 -7.99 -2.57
C ARG A 31 -4.45 -7.09 -2.38
N GLN A 32 -5.47 -7.24 -3.23
CA GLN A 32 -6.62 -6.36 -3.29
C GLN A 32 -7.36 -6.29 -1.95
N GLY A 33 -7.53 -5.08 -1.43
CA GLY A 33 -8.24 -4.78 -0.20
C GLY A 33 -7.48 -5.15 1.07
N LYS A 34 -6.26 -5.70 0.99
CA LYS A 34 -5.44 -6.05 2.15
C LYS A 34 -4.68 -4.85 2.68
N THR A 35 -4.53 -4.77 4.00
CA THR A 35 -3.55 -3.86 4.62
C THR A 35 -2.16 -4.48 4.47
N VAL A 36 -1.24 -3.76 3.87
CA VAL A 36 0.09 -4.26 3.50
C VAL A 36 1.19 -3.29 3.88
N LEU A 37 2.36 -3.86 4.20
CA LEU A 37 3.61 -3.12 4.27
C LEU A 37 4.19 -3.03 2.85
N VAL A 38 4.41 -1.81 2.40
CA VAL A 38 4.91 -1.50 1.04
C VAL A 38 6.21 -0.72 1.14
N GLN A 39 7.13 -1.01 0.24
CA GLN A 39 8.32 -0.22 -0.02
C GLN A 39 8.25 0.40 -1.42
N HIS A 40 8.59 1.68 -1.53
CA HIS A 40 8.76 2.32 -2.83
C HIS A 40 9.72 3.52 -2.71
N ARG A 41 10.58 3.71 -3.72
CA ARG A 41 11.64 4.74 -3.66
C ARG A 41 11.12 6.17 -3.58
N SER A 42 9.98 6.43 -4.20
CA SER A 42 9.34 7.76 -4.23
C SER A 42 8.38 7.99 -3.07
N ILE A 43 8.19 7.00 -2.18
CA ILE A 43 7.50 7.23 -0.92
C ILE A 43 8.45 8.01 -0.03
N SER A 44 8.09 9.25 0.26
CA SER A 44 8.59 9.99 1.40
C SER A 44 7.47 10.01 2.41
N ASP A 45 7.47 9.05 3.34
CA ASP A 45 6.49 9.01 4.41
C ASP A 45 6.63 10.30 5.24
N PRO A 46 5.60 11.17 5.31
CA PRO A 46 5.73 12.48 5.96
C PRO A 46 6.00 12.40 7.46
N GLU A 47 5.67 11.26 8.08
CA GLU A 47 5.76 11.06 9.53
C GLU A 47 7.12 10.45 9.91
N THR A 48 7.73 9.65 9.03
CA THR A 48 8.98 8.93 9.32
C THR A 48 10.17 9.28 8.43
N GLY A 49 9.94 10.00 7.33
CA GLY A 49 10.95 10.25 6.28
C GLY A 49 11.42 8.97 5.57
N GLY A 50 10.74 7.85 5.82
CA GLY A 50 11.11 6.53 5.32
C GLY A 50 10.53 6.21 3.94
N ARG A 51 11.04 5.13 3.34
CA ARG A 51 10.58 4.55 2.06
C ARG A 51 9.52 3.45 2.22
N TYR A 52 9.05 3.26 3.44
CA TYR A 52 8.08 2.24 3.81
C TYR A 52 6.79 2.89 4.26
N THR A 53 5.66 2.28 3.93
CA THR A 53 4.36 2.70 4.47
C THR A 53 3.45 1.50 4.65
N VAL A 54 2.49 1.62 5.57
CA VAL A 54 1.41 0.66 5.74
C VAL A 54 0.13 1.31 5.23
N LYS A 55 -0.52 0.66 4.25
CA LYS A 55 -1.73 1.16 3.59
C LYS A 55 -2.61 0.00 3.13
N ARG A 56 -3.89 0.28 2.90
CA ARG A 56 -4.78 -0.67 2.22
C ARG A 56 -4.50 -0.64 0.73
N TYR A 57 -4.16 -1.79 0.17
CA TYR A 57 -3.81 -1.91 -1.25
C TYR A 57 -5.06 -2.03 -2.11
N ARG A 58 -5.15 -1.21 -3.15
CA ARG A 58 -6.15 -1.30 -4.19
C ARG A 58 -5.48 -1.20 -5.56
N SER A 59 -5.88 -2.05 -6.49
CA SER A 59 -5.53 -1.97 -7.89
C SER A 59 -6.79 -1.90 -8.73
N ASP A 60 -6.84 -0.92 -9.64
CA ASP A 60 -7.88 -0.80 -10.65
C ASP A 60 -7.25 -1.06 -12.03
N LYS A 61 -7.93 -1.87 -12.86
CA LYS A 61 -7.54 -2.06 -14.26
C LYS A 61 -8.15 -0.91 -15.07
N LEU A 62 -7.32 -0.06 -15.64
CA LEU A 62 -7.75 0.97 -16.57
C LEU A 62 -7.71 0.40 -17.99
N MET A 63 -8.82 0.50 -18.71
CA MET A 63 -8.85 0.25 -20.15
C MET A 63 -8.89 1.61 -20.86
N THR A 64 -7.90 1.85 -21.70
CA THR A 64 -7.76 3.12 -22.41
C THR A 64 -8.23 2.96 -23.86
N GLY A 65 -9.55 3.08 -24.10
CA GLY A 65 -10.11 3.30 -25.45
C GLY A 65 -11.08 2.22 -25.98
N ALA A 66 -11.96 2.64 -26.90
CA ALA A 66 -12.90 1.80 -27.64
C ALA A 66 -12.40 1.56 -29.08
N GLY A 67 -11.28 0.85 -29.22
CA GLY A 67 -10.69 0.51 -30.52
C GLY A 67 -9.61 -0.56 -30.38
N GLU A 68 -9.38 -1.33 -31.45
CA GLU A 68 -8.46 -2.47 -31.49
C GLU A 68 -7.02 -2.07 -31.09
N GLY A 69 -6.71 -2.25 -29.81
CA GLY A 69 -5.43 -1.89 -29.21
C GLY A 69 -5.55 -1.60 -27.72
N ASP A 70 -6.29 -2.43 -26.98
CA ASP A 70 -6.52 -2.29 -25.53
C ASP A 70 -5.21 -2.42 -24.74
N TRP A 71 -4.53 -1.30 -24.52
CA TRP A 71 -3.48 -1.23 -23.49
C TRP A 71 -4.15 -1.22 -22.12
N ARG A 72 -3.96 -2.31 -21.35
CA ARG A 72 -4.42 -2.42 -19.96
C ARG A 72 -3.30 -1.97 -19.03
N HIS A 73 -3.37 -0.75 -18.52
CA HIS A 73 -2.50 -0.35 -17.40
C HIS A 73 -3.24 -0.51 -16.07
N SER A 74 -2.50 -0.93 -15.05
CA SER A 74 -3.04 -1.04 -13.69
C SER A 74 -2.68 0.20 -12.90
N ARG A 75 -3.69 0.87 -12.35
CA ARG A 75 -3.52 1.91 -11.33
C ARG A 75 -3.39 1.23 -9.98
N ILE A 76 -2.38 1.59 -9.19
CA ILE A 76 -2.27 1.16 -7.80
C ILE A 76 -2.60 2.36 -6.90
N VAL A 77 -3.46 2.13 -5.91
CA VAL A 77 -3.82 3.09 -4.88
C VAL A 77 -3.48 2.47 -3.53
N LEU A 78 -2.69 3.18 -2.74
CA LEU A 78 -2.42 2.86 -1.35
C LEU A 78 -3.28 3.78 -0.48
N GLU A 79 -4.37 3.22 0.03
CA GLU A 79 -5.40 3.96 0.75
C GLU A 79 -5.08 4.01 2.26
N PRO A 80 -5.07 5.20 2.89
CA PRO A 80 -5.10 5.29 4.34
C PRO A 80 -6.47 4.85 4.87
N VAL A 81 -6.52 4.44 6.13
CA VAL A 81 -7.81 4.23 6.83
C VAL A 81 -8.30 5.55 7.40
N ASN A 82 -7.38 6.39 7.88
CA ASN A 82 -7.69 7.72 8.36
C ASN A 82 -7.93 8.67 7.18
N LYS A 83 -9.13 9.23 7.09
CA LYS A 83 -9.58 10.10 5.98
C LYS A 83 -8.92 11.48 5.95
N GLU A 84 -8.23 11.86 7.02
CA GLU A 84 -7.44 13.10 7.06
C GLU A 84 -6.18 13.01 6.18
N PHE A 85 -5.80 11.79 5.78
CA PHE A 85 -4.64 11.53 4.95
C PHE A 85 -5.06 11.26 3.50
N GLN A 86 -4.22 11.70 2.56
CA GLN A 86 -4.46 11.47 1.14
C GLN A 86 -3.95 10.08 0.70
N PRO A 87 -4.65 9.40 -0.22
CA PRO A 87 -4.14 8.19 -0.86
C PRO A 87 -2.87 8.45 -1.66
N LEU A 88 -1.98 7.47 -1.69
CA LEU A 88 -0.84 7.47 -2.64
C LEU A 88 -1.29 6.76 -3.91
N VAL A 89 -1.23 7.46 -5.04
CA VAL A 89 -1.70 6.97 -6.33
C VAL A 89 -0.53 6.79 -7.28
N PHE A 90 -0.44 5.60 -7.86
CA PHE A 90 0.57 5.21 -8.85
C PHE A 90 -0.14 4.86 -10.16
N GLU A 91 -0.11 5.79 -11.10
CA GLU A 91 -0.78 5.67 -12.42
C GLU A 91 0.19 5.28 -13.53
N ASP A 92 1.48 5.61 -13.36
CA ASP A 92 2.55 5.23 -14.26
C ASP A 92 2.89 3.74 -14.05
N PRO A 93 2.79 2.89 -15.09
CA PRO A 93 3.10 1.47 -14.99
C PRO A 93 4.53 1.19 -14.51
N THR A 94 5.50 1.99 -14.96
CA THR A 94 6.92 1.79 -14.63
C THR A 94 7.19 2.07 -13.15
N VAL A 95 6.53 3.08 -12.59
CA VAL A 95 6.61 3.42 -11.17
C VAL A 95 5.85 2.38 -10.33
N ALA A 96 4.71 1.89 -10.83
CA ALA A 96 3.93 0.85 -10.18
C ALA A 96 4.69 -0.49 -10.09
N GLU A 97 5.56 -0.81 -11.04
CA GLU A 97 6.41 -2.01 -11.03
C GLU A 97 7.47 -1.98 -9.93
N GLU A 98 7.93 -0.79 -9.52
CA GLU A 98 8.92 -0.61 -8.46
C GLU A 98 8.30 -0.71 -7.05
N LEU A 99 6.97 -0.77 -6.96
CA LEU A 99 6.24 -0.87 -5.71
C LEU A 99 6.30 -2.30 -5.19
N GLN A 100 7.10 -2.50 -4.15
CA GLN A 100 7.31 -3.80 -3.54
C GLN A 100 6.36 -3.98 -2.36
N VAL A 101 5.49 -4.98 -2.46
CA VAL A 101 4.64 -5.40 -1.34
C VAL A 101 5.39 -6.45 -0.53
N ILE A 102 5.79 -6.07 0.68
CA ILE A 102 6.70 -6.87 1.52
C ILE A 102 5.92 -7.91 2.32
N ALA A 103 4.82 -7.51 2.93
CA ALA A 103 4.05 -8.35 3.84
C ALA A 103 2.61 -7.85 4.01
N GLU A 104 1.71 -8.73 4.43
CA GLU A 104 0.34 -8.38 4.81
C GLU A 104 0.22 -8.25 6.33
N PHE A 105 -0.57 -7.28 6.78
CA PHE A 105 -0.91 -7.09 8.18
C PHE A 105 -1.89 -8.20 8.64
N VAL A 106 -1.60 -8.81 9.78
CA VAL A 106 -2.40 -9.90 10.36
C VAL A 106 -3.12 -9.47 11.64
N GLY A 107 -2.51 -8.59 12.43
CA GLY A 107 -3.07 -8.14 13.70
C GLY A 107 -2.10 -7.32 14.53
N LEU A 108 -2.59 -6.80 15.65
CA LEU A 108 -1.81 -6.12 16.67
C LEU A 108 -1.29 -7.14 17.69
N VAL A 109 -0.19 -6.80 18.36
CA VAL A 109 0.29 -7.50 19.57
C VAL A 109 -0.36 -6.90 20.81
#